data_AF-A0A2M6WH31-F1
#
_entry.id   AF-A0A2M6WH31-F1
#
_cell.length_a   1.000
_cell.length_b   1.000
_cell.length_c   1.000
_cell.angle_alpha   90.00
_cell.angle_beta   90.00
_cell.angle_gamma   90.00
#
_symmetry.space_group_name_H-M   'P 1'
#
loop_
_entity.id
_entity.type
_entity.pdbx_description
1 polymer ?
#
loop_
_entity_poly.entity_id
_entity_poly.type
_entity_poly.pdbx_seq_one_letter_code
_entity_poly.pdbx_strand_id
1 'polypeptide(L)'
;MPKKLIFDIETAGESFDAMDKTTQSVLTRWIKKEAKSEEDYAEKLGELKDELVFSPLTGSIVAIGVLDVDKGEGAVFFQGDKKTENFEEDKIRYRVKDEVGILEEFWRIAGEYEVFITFNGRGFDAPFMNVRSAIHNIKPTKNLLTNRYLQYQPYDAQHIDLQDQLTFYGAMRKKGALHVWARAFGIKSPKEDGVSGDDVTRLFNEKKYLDIARYNARDLWATKELFEIWNAYLRF
;
A
#
# COMPACT_ATOMS: atom_id res chain seq x y z
N MET A 1 -25.09 10.69 3.23
CA MET A 1 -23.82 10.65 3.98
C MET A 1 -22.70 10.41 2.97
N PRO A 2 -21.49 10.99 3.16
CA PRO A 2 -20.38 10.73 2.25
C PRO A 2 -20.00 9.24 2.31
N LYS A 3 -19.78 8.64 1.14
CA LYS A 3 -19.34 7.25 1.03
C LYS A 3 -17.86 7.17 1.37
N LYS A 4 -17.50 6.13 2.13
CA LYS A 4 -16.17 5.93 2.70
C LYS A 4 -15.53 4.67 2.12
N LEU A 5 -14.34 4.83 1.56
CA LEU A 5 -13.53 3.76 1.00
C LEU A 5 -12.24 3.63 1.79
N ILE A 6 -11.99 2.45 2.34
CA ILE A 6 -10.65 2.08 2.79
C ILE A 6 -9.90 1.49 1.61
N PHE A 7 -8.61 1.78 1.47
CA PHE A 7 -7.75 1.09 0.52
C PHE A 7 -6.33 0.91 1.06
N ASP A 8 -5.62 -0.04 0.48
CA ASP A 8 -4.23 -0.40 0.79
C ASP A 8 -3.59 -1.07 -0.43
N ILE A 9 -2.28 -0.90 -0.63
CA ILE A 9 -1.54 -1.49 -1.77
C ILE A 9 -0.43 -2.43 -1.32
N GLU A 10 -0.19 -3.46 -2.13
CA GLU A 10 1.01 -4.29 -2.04
C GLU A 10 1.88 -4.08 -3.27
N THR A 11 3.19 -3.96 -3.04
CA THR A 11 4.16 -3.72 -4.11
C THR A 11 5.23 -4.81 -4.14
N ALA A 12 5.77 -5.08 -5.33
CA ALA A 12 6.93 -5.95 -5.51
C ALA A 12 8.04 -5.19 -6.23
N GLY A 13 9.27 -5.32 -5.73
CA GLY A 13 10.47 -4.73 -6.33
C GLY A 13 10.90 -5.45 -7.62
N GLU A 14 11.36 -4.68 -8.59
CA GLU A 14 12.02 -5.21 -9.79
C GLU A 14 13.38 -5.84 -9.43
N SER A 15 13.81 -6.83 -10.22
CA SER A 15 15.16 -7.36 -10.10
C SER A 15 16.19 -6.30 -10.45
N PHE A 16 16.99 -5.89 -9.45
CA PHE A 16 18.13 -4.99 -9.66
C PHE A 16 19.06 -5.46 -10.78
N ASP A 17 19.31 -6.76 -10.84
CA ASP A 17 20.24 -7.35 -11.81
C ASP A 17 19.68 -7.34 -13.25
N ALA A 18 18.37 -7.16 -13.41
CA ALA A 18 17.70 -6.98 -14.69
C ALA A 18 17.67 -5.53 -15.20
N MET A 19 17.94 -4.55 -14.32
CA MET A 19 17.95 -3.13 -14.68
C MET A 19 19.13 -2.79 -15.60
N ASP A 20 19.03 -1.70 -16.36
CA ASP A 20 20.15 -1.25 -17.19
C ASP A 20 21.33 -0.74 -16.33
N LYS A 21 22.54 -0.79 -16.91
CA LYS A 21 23.79 -0.42 -16.21
C LYS A 21 23.80 1.01 -15.68
N THR A 22 23.11 1.93 -16.34
CA THR A 22 23.05 3.33 -15.90
C THR A 22 22.22 3.42 -14.63
N THR A 23 21.03 2.81 -14.62
CA THR A 23 20.15 2.76 -13.45
C THR A 23 20.84 2.09 -12.27
N GLN A 24 21.45 0.91 -12.47
CA GLN A 24 22.23 0.23 -11.43
C GLN A 24 23.33 1.13 -10.86
N SER A 25 24.06 1.86 -11.72
CA SER A 25 25.12 2.75 -11.28
C SER A 25 24.62 3.98 -10.51
N VAL A 26 23.44 4.51 -10.88
CA VAL A 26 22.83 5.64 -10.18
C VAL A 26 22.37 5.21 -8.79
N LEU A 27 21.64 4.10 -8.68
CA LEU A 27 21.12 3.58 -7.41
C LEU A 27 22.25 3.18 -6.44
N THR A 28 23.37 2.66 -6.96
CA THR A 28 24.52 2.23 -6.14
C THR A 28 25.57 3.32 -5.89
N ARG A 29 25.38 4.54 -6.40
CA ARG A 29 26.40 5.60 -6.35
C ARG A 29 26.81 5.96 -4.92
N TRP A 30 25.85 6.01 -3.99
CA TRP A 30 26.10 6.33 -2.59
C TRP A 30 26.83 5.17 -1.88
N ILE A 31 26.44 3.93 -2.15
CA ILE A 31 27.10 2.73 -1.62
C ILE A 31 28.57 2.71 -2.01
N LYS A 32 28.88 2.96 -3.29
CA LYS A 32 30.27 3.02 -3.78
C LYS A 32 31.13 4.09 -3.09
N LYS A 33 30.51 5.13 -2.52
CA LYS A 33 31.20 6.22 -1.82
C LYS A 33 31.38 5.92 -0.33
N GLU A 34 30.43 5.22 0.29
CA GLU A 34 30.39 5.01 1.73
C GLU A 34 30.95 3.66 2.18
N ALA A 35 30.92 2.65 1.30
CA ALA A 35 31.40 1.32 1.60
C ALA A 35 32.90 1.33 1.95
N LYS A 36 33.24 0.71 3.08
CA LYS A 36 34.60 0.66 3.62
C LYS A 36 35.36 -0.61 3.22
N SER A 37 34.64 -1.61 2.72
CA SER A 37 35.16 -2.89 2.26
C SER A 37 34.23 -3.49 1.19
N GLU A 38 34.68 -4.57 0.54
CA GLU A 38 33.83 -5.33 -0.39
C GLU A 38 32.65 -6.01 0.33
N GLU A 39 32.84 -6.41 1.59
CA GLU A 39 31.78 -7.00 2.42
C GLU A 39 30.70 -5.97 2.80
N ASP A 40 31.11 -4.77 3.24
CA ASP A 40 30.21 -3.65 3.53
C ASP A 40 29.46 -3.17 2.27
N TYR A 41 30.13 -3.22 1.11
CA TYR A 41 29.47 -2.97 -0.17
C TYR A 41 28.38 -4.00 -0.46
N ALA A 42 28.65 -5.29 -0.25
CA ALA A 42 27.70 -6.36 -0.51
C ALA A 42 26.49 -6.31 0.42
N GLU A 43 26.69 -5.99 1.71
CA GLU A 43 25.61 -5.79 2.70
C GLU A 43 24.67 -4.66 2.29
N LYS A 44 25.21 -3.46 2.05
CA LYS A 44 24.42 -2.29 1.61
C LYS A 44 23.73 -2.50 0.27
N LEU A 45 24.35 -3.27 -0.64
CA LEU A 45 23.71 -3.63 -1.91
C LEU A 45 22.52 -4.57 -1.67
N GLY A 46 22.63 -5.49 -0.71
CA GLY A 46 21.51 -6.34 -0.27
C GLY A 46 20.35 -5.49 0.26
N GLU A 47 20.63 -4.57 1.19
CA GLU A 47 19.63 -3.64 1.73
C GLU A 47 18.94 -2.82 0.63
N LEU A 48 19.72 -2.26 -0.30
CA LEU A 48 19.17 -1.53 -1.44
C LEU A 48 18.22 -2.40 -2.27
N LYS A 49 18.57 -3.66 -2.52
CA LYS A 49 17.74 -4.59 -3.30
C LYS A 49 16.41 -4.86 -2.59
N ASP A 50 16.43 -5.01 -1.27
CA ASP A 50 15.23 -5.21 -0.46
C ASP A 50 14.35 -3.95 -0.44
N GLU A 51 14.95 -2.76 -0.46
CA GLU A 51 14.22 -1.48 -0.44
C GLU A 51 13.59 -1.07 -1.78
N LEU A 52 13.94 -1.72 -2.91
CA LEU A 52 13.40 -1.37 -4.24
C LEU A 52 11.87 -1.42 -4.30
N VAL A 53 11.26 -2.24 -3.44
CA VAL A 53 9.81 -2.39 -3.29
C VAL A 53 9.11 -1.10 -2.86
N PHE A 54 9.82 -0.19 -2.17
CA PHE A 54 9.25 1.03 -1.60
C PHE A 54 9.22 2.23 -2.55
N SER A 55 9.66 2.07 -3.79
CA SER A 55 9.71 3.15 -4.78
C SER A 55 8.88 2.82 -6.02
N PRO A 56 8.01 3.73 -6.48
CA PRO A 56 7.23 3.51 -7.71
C PRO A 56 8.08 3.47 -8.98
N LEU A 57 9.35 3.87 -8.88
CA LEU A 57 10.32 3.84 -9.98
C LEU A 57 10.97 2.47 -10.14
N THR A 58 11.01 1.68 -9.06
CA THR A 58 11.73 0.39 -8.99
C THR A 58 10.84 -0.76 -8.54
N GLY A 59 9.57 -0.48 -8.26
CA GLY A 59 8.56 -1.47 -7.91
C GLY A 59 7.31 -1.33 -8.76
N SER A 60 6.46 -2.35 -8.68
CA SER A 60 5.14 -2.41 -9.32
C SER A 60 4.07 -2.76 -8.30
N ILE A 61 2.84 -2.34 -8.57
CA ILE A 61 1.68 -2.69 -7.73
C ILE A 61 1.25 -4.11 -8.08
N VAL A 62 1.27 -5.00 -7.10
CA VAL A 62 0.87 -6.41 -7.25
C VAL A 62 -0.50 -6.69 -6.65
N ALA A 63 -0.98 -5.86 -5.73
CA ALA A 63 -2.36 -5.88 -5.27
C ALA A 63 -2.85 -4.49 -4.86
N ILE A 64 -4.14 -4.21 -5.05
CA ILE A 64 -4.86 -3.10 -4.41
C ILE A 64 -6.13 -3.67 -3.78
N GLY A 65 -6.27 -3.40 -2.50
CA GLY A 65 -7.44 -3.72 -1.71
C GLY A 65 -8.33 -2.49 -1.57
N VAL A 66 -9.64 -2.70 -1.62
CA VAL A 66 -10.64 -1.67 -1.34
C VAL A 66 -11.76 -2.24 -0.47
N LEU A 67 -12.25 -1.46 0.50
CA LEU A 67 -13.31 -1.86 1.42
C LEU A 67 -14.30 -0.71 1.63
N ASP A 68 -15.56 -0.94 1.30
CA ASP A 68 -16.64 -0.01 1.59
C ASP A 68 -16.99 -0.09 3.08
N VAL A 69 -16.76 1.01 3.80
CA VAL A 69 -16.92 1.03 5.27
C VAL A 69 -18.37 0.78 5.67
N ASP A 70 -19.32 1.37 4.93
CA ASP A 70 -20.73 1.36 5.30
C ASP A 70 -21.40 0.02 4.92
N LYS A 71 -20.97 -0.61 3.83
CA LYS A 71 -21.46 -1.95 3.42
C LYS A 71 -20.74 -3.10 4.13
N GLY A 72 -19.50 -2.90 4.54
CA GLY A 72 -18.65 -3.98 5.07
C GLY A 72 -18.39 -5.07 4.02
N GLU A 73 -18.15 -4.65 2.78
CA GLU A 73 -17.81 -5.50 1.64
C GLU A 73 -16.67 -4.86 0.86
N GLY A 74 -15.79 -5.69 0.28
CA GLY A 74 -14.59 -5.21 -0.39
C GLY A 74 -14.21 -6.00 -1.62
N ALA A 75 -13.10 -5.60 -2.22
CA ALA A 75 -12.46 -6.31 -3.31
C ALA A 75 -10.94 -6.17 -3.20
N VAL A 76 -10.23 -7.19 -3.67
CA VAL A 76 -8.79 -7.13 -3.89
C VAL A 76 -8.53 -7.43 -5.36
N PHE A 77 -7.93 -6.47 -6.06
CA PHE A 77 -7.46 -6.62 -7.42
C PHE A 77 -5.98 -6.95 -7.36
N PHE A 78 -5.56 -8.09 -7.91
CA PHE A 78 -4.20 -8.57 -7.73
C PHE A 78 -3.65 -9.25 -8.98
N GLN A 79 -2.33 -9.20 -9.12
CA GLN A 79 -1.62 -9.86 -10.21
C GLN A 79 -1.58 -11.38 -10.01
N GLY A 80 -1.67 -12.12 -11.10
CA GLY A 80 -1.62 -13.58 -11.12
C GLY A 80 -1.20 -14.13 -12.46
N ASP A 81 -0.85 -15.42 -12.50
CA ASP A 81 -0.55 -16.10 -13.76
C ASP A 81 -1.81 -16.74 -14.36
N LYS A 82 -1.66 -17.45 -15.49
CA LYS A 82 -2.79 -18.07 -16.21
C LYS A 82 -3.57 -19.11 -15.39
N LYS A 83 -3.03 -19.59 -14.27
CA LYS A 83 -3.69 -20.57 -13.39
C LYS A 83 -4.37 -19.90 -12.19
N THR A 84 -4.13 -18.62 -11.96
CA THR A 84 -4.78 -17.88 -10.88
C THR A 84 -6.21 -17.56 -11.29
N GLU A 85 -7.17 -17.93 -10.44
CA GLU A 85 -8.61 -17.71 -10.68
C GLU A 85 -9.19 -16.66 -9.75
N ASN A 86 -10.31 -16.06 -10.16
CA ASN A 86 -11.11 -15.18 -9.31
C ASN A 86 -11.84 -16.01 -8.24
N PHE A 87 -11.96 -15.47 -7.04
CA PHE A 87 -12.70 -16.11 -5.94
C PHE A 87 -13.35 -15.07 -5.02
N GLU A 88 -14.14 -15.54 -4.07
CA GLU A 88 -14.77 -14.72 -3.03
C GLU A 88 -14.67 -15.43 -1.68
N GLU A 89 -14.24 -14.72 -0.65
CA GLU A 89 -14.19 -15.19 0.73
C GLU A 89 -14.38 -13.99 1.67
N ASP A 90 -15.01 -14.21 2.84
CA ASP A 90 -15.15 -13.20 3.90
C ASP A 90 -15.61 -11.81 3.44
N LYS A 91 -16.58 -11.77 2.51
CA LYS A 91 -17.13 -10.54 1.88
C LYS A 91 -16.13 -9.73 1.04
N ILE A 92 -15.00 -10.34 0.67
CA ILE A 92 -14.01 -9.78 -0.24
C ILE A 92 -14.07 -10.51 -1.57
N ARG A 93 -14.16 -9.73 -2.66
CA ARG A 93 -14.07 -10.23 -4.04
C ARG A 93 -12.63 -10.16 -4.52
N TYR A 94 -12.01 -11.31 -4.77
CA TYR A 94 -10.66 -11.40 -5.29
C TYR A 94 -10.69 -11.49 -6.81
N ARG A 95 -10.00 -10.57 -7.48
CA ARG A 95 -10.05 -10.41 -8.94
C ARG A 95 -8.64 -10.31 -9.51
N VAL A 96 -8.29 -11.29 -10.34
CA VAL A 96 -7.00 -11.36 -11.02
C VAL A 96 -6.99 -10.33 -12.16
N LYS A 97 -5.99 -9.45 -12.17
CA LYS A 97 -5.77 -8.41 -13.16
C LYS A 97 -4.27 -8.15 -13.31
N ASP A 98 -3.84 -7.58 -14.43
CA ASP A 98 -2.50 -7.00 -14.51
C ASP A 98 -2.46 -5.64 -13.79
N GLU A 99 -1.27 -5.05 -13.62
CA GLU A 99 -1.12 -3.77 -12.91
C GLU A 99 -1.99 -2.66 -13.51
N VAL A 100 -2.10 -2.60 -14.84
CA VAL A 100 -2.96 -1.65 -15.56
C VAL A 100 -4.42 -1.83 -15.15
N GLY A 101 -4.95 -3.04 -15.24
CA GLY A 101 -6.32 -3.33 -14.87
C GLY A 101 -6.61 -3.10 -13.38
N ILE A 102 -5.63 -3.36 -12.50
CA ILE A 102 -5.72 -3.06 -11.06
C ILE A 102 -5.93 -1.55 -10.84
N LEU A 103 -5.08 -0.73 -11.46
CA LEU A 103 -5.13 0.73 -11.34
C LEU A 103 -6.40 1.33 -11.94
N GLU A 104 -6.80 0.88 -13.13
CA GLU A 104 -8.04 1.32 -13.78
C GLU A 104 -9.26 1.04 -12.90
N GLU A 105 -9.34 -0.16 -12.33
CA GLU A 105 -10.46 -0.55 -11.49
C GLU A 105 -10.48 0.22 -10.16
N PHE A 106 -9.31 0.45 -9.55
CA PHE A 106 -9.20 1.32 -8.38
C PHE A 106 -9.73 2.72 -8.67
N TRP A 107 -9.25 3.38 -9.74
CA TRP A 107 -9.67 4.74 -10.06
C TRP A 107 -11.13 4.83 -10.48
N ARG A 108 -11.67 3.80 -11.14
CA ARG A 108 -13.11 3.69 -11.44
C ARG A 108 -13.92 3.68 -10.14
N ILE A 109 -13.56 2.82 -9.19
CA ILE A 109 -14.23 2.71 -7.89
C ILE A 109 -14.07 4.01 -7.10
N ALA A 110 -12.85 4.56 -7.00
CA ALA A 110 -12.56 5.80 -6.28
C ALA A 110 -13.42 6.98 -6.78
N GLY A 111 -13.81 6.99 -8.06
CA GLY A 111 -14.74 7.98 -8.61
C GLY A 111 -16.10 8.04 -7.91
N GLU A 112 -16.52 6.95 -7.27
CA GLU A 112 -17.82 6.79 -6.61
C GLU A 112 -17.83 7.16 -5.12
N TYR A 113 -16.67 7.54 -4.55
CA TYR A 113 -16.49 7.82 -3.11
C TYR A 113 -15.98 9.24 -2.87
N GLU A 114 -16.28 9.78 -1.69
CA GLU A 114 -15.86 11.12 -1.26
C GLU A 114 -14.80 11.09 -0.16
N VAL A 115 -14.80 10.04 0.67
CA VAL A 115 -13.87 9.89 1.81
C VAL A 115 -13.03 8.64 1.63
N PHE A 116 -11.73 8.79 1.78
CA PHE A 116 -10.73 7.75 1.63
C PHE A 116 -9.99 7.56 2.94
N ILE A 117 -9.79 6.31 3.34
CA ILE A 117 -9.15 5.95 4.59
C ILE A 117 -8.00 4.99 4.30
N THR A 118 -6.83 5.27 4.85
CA THR A 118 -5.63 4.44 4.72
C THR A 118 -4.85 4.42 6.03
N PHE A 119 -3.85 3.55 6.14
CA PHE A 119 -2.81 3.67 7.15
C PHE A 119 -1.48 4.03 6.47
N ASN A 120 -0.99 5.26 6.65
CA ASN A 120 0.21 5.79 5.96
C ASN A 120 0.07 5.90 4.43
N GLY A 121 -1.15 5.92 3.90
CA GLY A 121 -1.37 5.98 2.45
C GLY A 121 -0.99 7.31 1.82
N ARG A 122 -0.90 8.40 2.57
CA ARG A 122 -0.32 9.66 2.05
C ARG A 122 1.19 9.61 1.97
N GLY A 123 1.83 8.80 2.82
CA GLY A 123 3.27 8.58 2.84
C GLY A 123 3.75 7.53 1.85
N PHE A 124 2.86 6.65 1.37
CA PHE A 124 3.23 5.52 0.52
C PHE A 124 2.23 5.27 -0.61
N ASP A 125 1.01 4.82 -0.31
CA ASP A 125 0.07 4.27 -1.29
C ASP A 125 -0.34 5.25 -2.40
N ALA A 126 -0.85 6.41 -2.02
CA ALA A 126 -1.32 7.44 -2.94
C ALA A 126 -0.23 8.00 -3.86
N PRO A 127 0.99 8.38 -3.39
CA PRO A 127 2.04 8.82 -4.29
C PRO A 127 2.53 7.67 -5.19
N PHE A 128 2.61 6.44 -4.67
CA PHE A 128 3.01 5.28 -5.45
C PHE A 128 2.02 5.03 -6.60
N MET A 129 0.71 4.95 -6.30
CA MET A 129 -0.34 4.79 -7.29
C MET A 129 -0.35 5.92 -8.32
N ASN A 130 -0.17 7.18 -7.92
CA ASN A 130 -0.13 8.30 -8.86
C ASN A 130 1.00 8.16 -9.89
N VAL A 131 2.20 7.83 -9.44
CA VAL A 131 3.36 7.63 -10.33
C VAL A 131 3.16 6.41 -11.22
N ARG A 132 2.72 5.27 -10.67
CA ARG A 132 2.45 4.05 -11.46
C ARG A 132 1.31 4.27 -12.47
N SER A 133 0.27 5.03 -12.11
CA SER A 133 -0.78 5.43 -13.04
C SER A 133 -0.22 6.25 -14.19
N ALA A 134 0.64 7.23 -13.90
CA ALA A 134 1.28 8.05 -14.93
C ALA A 134 2.20 7.23 -15.85
N ILE A 135 2.97 6.27 -15.30
CA ILE A 135 3.78 5.32 -16.08
C ILE A 135 2.92 4.53 -17.08
N HIS A 136 1.69 4.17 -16.69
CA HIS A 136 0.75 3.43 -17.51
C HIS A 136 -0.24 4.32 -18.30
N ASN A 137 -0.04 5.64 -18.34
CA ASN A 137 -0.93 6.61 -18.99
C ASN A 137 -2.38 6.60 -18.47
N ILE A 138 -2.59 6.21 -17.21
CA ILE A 138 -3.88 6.23 -16.52
C ILE A 138 -3.98 7.54 -15.75
N LYS A 139 -5.09 8.27 -15.92
CA LYS A 139 -5.35 9.52 -15.19
C LYS A 139 -6.06 9.22 -13.86
N PRO A 140 -5.49 9.58 -12.70
CA PRO A 140 -6.18 9.52 -11.41
C PRO A 140 -7.52 10.27 -11.43
N THR A 141 -8.58 9.64 -10.93
CA THR A 141 -9.93 10.24 -10.85
C THR A 141 -10.11 11.13 -9.63
N LYS A 142 -9.26 10.97 -8.61
CA LYS A 142 -9.29 11.71 -7.35
C LYS A 142 -7.88 12.21 -7.01
N ASN A 143 -7.79 13.42 -6.46
CA ASN A 143 -6.54 13.91 -5.90
C ASN A 143 -6.48 13.56 -4.40
N LEU A 144 -5.86 12.42 -4.08
CA LEU A 144 -5.71 11.92 -2.72
C LEU A 144 -4.53 12.57 -1.95
N LEU A 145 -3.80 13.49 -2.60
CA LEU A 145 -2.62 14.18 -2.06
C LEU A 145 -2.81 15.70 -2.01
N THR A 146 -4.04 16.15 -1.75
CA THR A 146 -4.34 17.56 -1.44
C THR A 146 -3.75 17.97 -0.09
N ASN A 147 -4.31 18.98 0.59
CA ASN A 147 -3.82 19.43 1.89
C ASN A 147 -3.73 18.29 2.90
N ARG A 148 -2.70 18.35 3.76
CA ARG A 148 -2.45 17.30 4.77
C ARG A 148 -3.55 17.23 5.83
N TYR A 149 -4.00 18.39 6.33
CA TYR A 149 -5.00 18.45 7.39
C TYR A 149 -6.42 18.38 6.84
N LEU A 150 -7.28 17.59 7.48
CA LEU A 150 -8.62 17.26 7.02
C LEU A 150 -9.51 18.49 6.75
N GLN A 151 -9.43 19.54 7.57
CA GLN A 151 -10.25 20.75 7.42
C GLN A 151 -9.92 21.59 6.17
N TYR A 152 -8.79 21.32 5.53
CA TYR A 152 -8.36 22.01 4.31
C TYR A 152 -8.45 21.12 3.07
N GLN A 153 -8.93 19.89 3.21
CA GLN A 153 -9.13 18.98 2.09
C GLN A 153 -10.46 19.28 1.39
N PRO A 154 -10.55 19.06 0.06
CA PRO A 154 -11.80 19.26 -0.66
C PRO A 154 -12.82 18.18 -0.30
N TYR A 155 -14.10 18.54 -0.34
CA TYR A 155 -15.18 17.66 0.12
C TYR A 155 -15.38 16.42 -0.78
N ASP A 156 -15.00 16.51 -2.05
CA ASP A 156 -15.14 15.43 -3.03
C ASP A 156 -13.97 14.42 -2.99
N ALA A 157 -12.93 14.67 -2.19
CA ALA A 157 -11.77 13.80 -2.02
C ALA A 157 -11.07 14.06 -0.67
N GLN A 158 -11.74 13.74 0.43
CA GLN A 158 -11.15 13.79 1.77
C GLN A 158 -10.36 12.51 2.03
N HIS A 159 -9.07 12.61 2.35
CA HIS A 159 -8.19 11.49 2.66
C HIS A 159 -7.78 11.51 4.14
N ILE A 160 -8.38 10.61 4.91
CA ILE A 160 -8.09 10.32 6.31
C ILE A 160 -6.99 9.26 6.39
N ASP A 161 -5.74 9.73 6.47
CA ASP A 161 -4.61 8.85 6.78
C ASP A 161 -4.51 8.64 8.29
N LEU A 162 -4.75 7.41 8.74
CA LEU A 162 -4.77 7.04 10.15
C LEU A 162 -3.40 7.19 10.82
N GLN A 163 -2.28 7.06 10.10
CA GLN A 163 -0.97 7.33 10.70
C GLN A 163 -0.84 8.82 11.05
N ASP A 164 -1.29 9.71 10.16
CA ASP A 164 -1.35 11.15 10.46
C ASP A 164 -2.31 11.42 11.63
N GLN A 165 -3.49 10.79 11.64
CA GLN A 165 -4.46 11.02 12.72
C GLN A 165 -3.95 10.54 14.09
N LEU A 166 -3.45 9.31 14.17
CA LEU A 166 -3.04 8.67 15.44
C LEU A 166 -1.73 9.24 15.98
N THR A 167 -0.90 9.83 15.12
CA THR A 167 0.31 10.54 15.54
C THR A 167 0.08 12.02 15.80
N PHE A 168 -1.18 12.47 15.70
CA PHE A 168 -1.59 13.88 15.82
C PHE A 168 -0.75 14.77 14.90
N TYR A 169 -0.67 14.36 13.64
CA TYR A 169 0.09 15.01 12.58
C TYR A 169 1.59 15.18 12.88
N GLY A 170 2.16 14.22 13.62
CA GLY A 170 3.58 14.20 13.99
C GLY A 170 3.90 14.83 15.35
N ALA A 171 2.90 15.14 16.18
CA ALA A 171 3.16 15.50 17.59
C ALA A 171 3.80 14.34 18.36
N MET A 172 3.56 13.10 17.95
CA MET A 172 4.27 11.93 18.45
C MET A 172 5.60 11.70 17.73
N ARG A 173 6.66 11.41 18.50
CA ARG A 173 8.01 11.09 17.95
C ARG A 173 8.04 9.76 17.20
N LYS A 174 7.39 8.72 17.72
CA LYS A 174 7.35 7.39 17.13
C LYS A 174 5.99 7.18 16.47
N LYS A 175 5.99 6.84 15.18
CA LYS A 175 4.74 6.68 14.42
C LYS A 175 4.06 5.33 14.64
N GLY A 176 4.84 4.25 14.71
CA GLY A 176 4.34 2.88 14.79
C GLY A 176 3.77 2.36 13.46
N ALA A 177 3.96 1.07 13.19
CA ALA A 177 3.34 0.38 12.05
C ALA A 177 1.90 -0.03 12.38
N LEU A 178 1.08 -0.36 11.36
CA LEU A 178 -0.31 -0.79 11.53
C LEU A 178 -0.43 -1.92 12.56
N HIS A 179 0.44 -2.93 12.48
CA HIS A 179 0.50 -4.04 13.44
C HIS A 179 0.61 -3.57 14.91
N VAL A 180 1.45 -2.57 15.19
CA VAL A 180 1.67 -2.08 16.56
C VAL A 180 0.44 -1.37 17.09
N TRP A 181 -0.24 -0.59 16.24
CA TRP A 181 -1.51 0.04 16.58
C TRP A 181 -2.62 -0.98 16.78
N ALA A 182 -2.76 -1.94 15.86
CA ALA A 182 -3.74 -3.01 15.96
C ALA A 182 -3.60 -3.78 17.28
N ARG A 183 -2.37 -4.23 17.61
CA ARG A 183 -2.07 -4.89 18.88
C ARG A 183 -2.45 -4.03 20.08
N ALA A 184 -2.09 -2.73 20.08
CA ALA A 184 -2.34 -1.84 21.20
C ALA A 184 -3.85 -1.63 21.46
N PHE A 185 -4.66 -1.64 20.41
CA PHE A 185 -6.11 -1.50 20.49
C PHE A 185 -6.86 -2.84 20.62
N GLY A 186 -6.16 -3.98 20.67
CA GLY A 186 -6.77 -5.31 20.77
C GLY A 186 -7.42 -5.80 19.48
N ILE A 187 -7.06 -5.20 18.34
CA ILE A 187 -7.49 -5.62 17.00
C ILE A 187 -6.65 -6.81 16.58
N LYS A 188 -7.27 -7.85 16.00
CA LYS A 188 -6.54 -9.01 15.49
C LYS A 188 -5.51 -8.55 14.46
N SER A 189 -4.25 -8.93 14.67
CA SER A 189 -3.18 -8.43 13.83
C SER A 189 -3.15 -9.14 12.46
N PRO A 190 -2.98 -8.40 11.34
CA PRO A 190 -2.79 -8.97 10.00
C PRO A 190 -1.56 -9.89 9.87
N LYS A 191 -0.54 -9.68 10.72
CA LYS A 191 0.73 -10.44 10.76
C LYS A 191 0.66 -11.77 11.52
N GLU A 192 -0.46 -12.11 12.17
CA GLU A 192 -0.57 -13.38 12.92
C GLU A 192 -0.50 -14.61 12.01
N ASP A 193 -0.79 -14.45 10.71
CA ASP A 193 -0.79 -15.52 9.72
C ASP A 193 0.52 -15.65 8.91
N GLY A 194 1.60 -14.98 9.34
CA GLY A 194 2.97 -15.24 8.86
C GLY A 194 3.39 -14.57 7.55
N VAL A 195 2.60 -13.64 7.00
CA VAL A 195 2.97 -12.80 5.85
C VAL A 195 3.19 -11.37 6.32
N SER A 196 4.26 -10.74 5.85
CA SER A 196 4.57 -9.32 6.08
C SER A 196 4.87 -8.60 4.76
N GLY A 197 4.79 -7.26 4.76
CA GLY A 197 5.15 -6.45 3.58
C GLY A 197 6.54 -6.75 3.01
N ASP A 198 7.51 -7.10 3.85
CA ASP A 198 8.87 -7.46 3.43
C ASP A 198 8.91 -8.78 2.64
N ASP A 199 7.89 -9.63 2.80
CA ASP A 199 7.78 -10.91 2.08
C ASP A 199 7.16 -10.77 0.68
N VAL A 200 6.51 -9.64 0.36
CA VAL A 200 5.66 -9.53 -0.83
C VAL A 200 6.44 -9.80 -2.12
N THR A 201 7.63 -9.20 -2.28
CA THR A 201 8.48 -9.44 -3.46
C THR A 201 8.85 -10.91 -3.59
N ARG A 202 9.22 -11.56 -2.49
CA ARG A 202 9.57 -12.99 -2.47
C ARG A 202 8.35 -13.85 -2.82
N LEU A 203 7.20 -13.62 -2.18
CA LEU A 203 5.95 -14.34 -2.44
C LEU A 203 5.50 -14.17 -3.89
N PHE A 204 5.67 -12.97 -4.46
CA PHE A 204 5.31 -12.68 -5.84
C PHE A 204 6.18 -13.48 -6.82
N ASN A 205 7.50 -13.53 -6.58
CA ASN A 205 8.44 -14.33 -7.36
C ASN A 205 8.19 -15.84 -7.21
N GLU A 206 7.76 -16.28 -6.03
CA GLU A 206 7.32 -17.66 -5.75
C GLU A 206 5.91 -17.99 -6.29
N LYS A 207 5.23 -17.01 -6.94
CA LYS A 207 3.87 -17.13 -7.47
C LYS A 207 2.79 -17.41 -6.42
N LYS A 208 3.04 -17.00 -5.18
CA LYS A 208 2.09 -17.08 -4.05
C LYS A 208 1.14 -15.88 -4.04
N TYR A 209 0.49 -15.65 -5.19
CA TYR A 209 -0.37 -14.48 -5.41
C TYR A 209 -1.56 -14.40 -4.46
N LEU A 210 -2.16 -15.55 -4.13
CA LEU A 210 -3.30 -15.62 -3.23
C LEU A 210 -2.92 -15.22 -1.80
N ASP A 211 -1.70 -15.55 -1.36
CA ASP A 211 -1.23 -15.21 -0.02
C ASP A 211 -1.07 -13.69 0.12
N ILE A 212 -0.55 -13.03 -0.92
CA ILE A 212 -0.45 -11.56 -1.01
C ILE A 212 -1.85 -10.93 -0.98
N ALA A 213 -2.77 -11.43 -1.81
CA ALA A 213 -4.11 -10.86 -1.88
C ALA A 213 -4.88 -10.99 -0.56
N ARG A 214 -4.74 -12.13 0.13
CA ARG A 214 -5.32 -12.35 1.46
C ARG A 214 -4.68 -11.48 2.53
N TYR A 215 -3.37 -11.29 2.47
CA TYR A 215 -2.66 -10.39 3.37
C TYR A 215 -3.19 -8.95 3.25
N ASN A 216 -3.28 -8.43 2.03
CA ASN A 216 -3.83 -7.11 1.75
C ASN A 216 -5.29 -6.96 2.26
N ALA A 217 -6.13 -7.98 2.09
CA ALA A 217 -7.48 -7.98 2.64
C ALA A 217 -7.51 -7.88 4.17
N ARG A 218 -6.59 -8.54 4.89
CA ARG A 218 -6.48 -8.44 6.36
C ARG A 218 -6.09 -7.02 6.79
N ASP A 219 -5.19 -6.36 6.06
CA ASP A 219 -4.80 -4.97 6.32
C ASP A 219 -5.99 -4.01 6.14
N LEU A 220 -6.89 -4.24 5.17
CA LEU A 220 -8.15 -3.47 5.05
C LEU A 220 -9.05 -3.61 6.29
N TRP A 221 -9.24 -4.83 6.79
CA TRP A 221 -10.09 -5.08 7.96
C TRP A 221 -9.51 -4.45 9.22
N ALA A 222 -8.21 -4.62 9.46
CA ALA A 222 -7.52 -3.97 10.58
C ALA A 222 -7.59 -2.44 10.49
N THR A 223 -7.46 -1.89 9.28
CA THR A 223 -7.60 -0.45 9.03
C THR A 223 -9.03 0.03 9.30
N LYS A 224 -10.06 -0.78 8.99
CA LYS A 224 -11.46 -0.46 9.30
C LYS A 224 -11.71 -0.38 10.80
N GLU A 225 -11.29 -1.39 11.56
CA GLU A 225 -11.45 -1.41 13.01
C GLU A 225 -10.69 -0.23 13.66
N LEU A 226 -9.49 0.07 13.17
CA LEU A 226 -8.70 1.20 13.66
C LEU A 226 -9.36 2.55 13.34
N PHE A 227 -9.94 2.69 12.15
CA PHE A 227 -10.72 3.86 11.76
C PHE A 227 -11.95 4.04 12.65
N GLU A 228 -12.69 2.97 12.96
CA GLU A 228 -13.86 3.02 13.84
C GLU A 228 -13.48 3.53 15.24
N ILE A 229 -12.38 3.05 15.80
CA ILE A 229 -11.84 3.52 17.08
C ILE A 229 -11.46 5.01 17.01
N TRP A 230 -10.67 5.40 16.00
CA TRP A 230 -10.28 6.80 15.84
C TRP A 230 -11.51 7.70 15.72
N ASN A 231 -12.48 7.31 14.89
CA ASN A 231 -13.68 8.08 14.65
C ASN A 231 -14.57 8.20 15.89
N ALA A 232 -14.60 7.19 16.77
CA ALA A 232 -15.39 7.20 17.99
C ALA A 232 -14.75 7.99 19.13
N TYR A 233 -13.42 7.93 19.28
CA TYR A 233 -12.74 8.40 20.49
C TYR A 233 -11.75 9.54 20.27
N LEU A 234 -11.27 9.75 19.05
CA LEU A 234 -10.16 10.65 18.75
C LEU A 234 -10.49 11.70 17.68
N ARG A 235 -11.73 11.70 17.16
CA ARG A 235 -12.23 12.69 16.23
C ARG A 235 -12.91 13.83 17.00
N PHE A 236 -12.30 15.01 16.97
CA PHE A 236 -12.78 16.25 17.59
C PHE A 236 -13.48 17.16 16.58
#